data_AF-A0AAC8PXQ2-F1
#
_entry.id   AF-A0AAC8PXQ2-F1
#
_cell.length_a   1.000
_cell.length_b   1.000
_cell.length_c   1.000
_cell.angle_alpha   90.00
_cell.angle_beta   90.00
_cell.angle_gamma   90.00
#
_symmetry.space_group_name_H-M   'P 1'
#
loop_
_entity.id
_entity.type
_entity.pdbx_description
1 polymer ?
#
loop_
_entity_poly.entity_id
_entity_poly.type
_entity_poly.pdbx_seq_one_letter_code
_entity_poly.pdbx_strand_id
1 'polypeptide(L)' 'MASLQAHFNKHGAEVGAVNVEQYLRKAEAFKQNLRGATKSPVAGQTNGAVRYKKNGKYIDIAPDGSIISFGKQ' A
#
# COMPACT_ATOMS: atom_id res chain seq x y z
N MET A 1 6.90 -10.58 8.98
CA MET A 1 5.83 -9.63 9.39
C MET A 1 6.45 -8.26 9.55
N ALA A 2 6.48 -7.46 8.48
CA ALA A 2 6.86 -6.06 8.63
C ALA A 2 5.67 -5.31 9.26
N SER A 3 5.91 -4.65 10.38
CA SER A 3 4.87 -3.89 11.08
C SER A 3 4.48 -2.65 10.28
N LEU A 4 3.28 -2.12 10.53
CA LEU A 4 2.82 -0.84 9.97
C LEU A 4 3.87 0.27 10.15
N GLN A 5 4.55 0.30 11.30
CA GLN A 5 5.65 1.22 11.60
C GLN A 5 6.82 1.07 10.64
N ALA A 6 7.23 -0.16 10.31
CA ALA A 6 8.35 -0.39 9.39
C ALA A 6 8.02 0.11 7.98
N HIS A 7 6.79 -0.14 7.51
CA HIS A 7 6.33 0.39 6.23
C HIS A 7 6.21 1.91 6.23
N PHE A 8 5.71 2.51 7.32
CA PHE A 8 5.69 3.97 7.47
C PHE A 8 7.11 4.57 7.45
N ASN A 9 8.04 4.02 8.21
CA ASN A 9 9.42 4.53 8.25
C ASN A 9 10.08 4.48 6.86
N LYS A 10 9.73 3.50 6.03
CA LYS A 10 10.26 3.34 4.68
C LYS A 10 9.55 4.21 3.64
N HIS A 11 8.22 4.25 3.66
CA HIS A 11 7.41 4.81 2.57
C HIS A 11 6.57 6.04 2.95
N GLY A 12 6.50 6.39 4.24
CA GLY A 12 5.70 7.49 4.76
C GLY A 12 6.00 8.81 4.05
N ALA A 13 7.29 9.17 3.96
CA ALA A 13 7.72 10.37 3.27
C ALA A 13 7.36 10.37 1.77
N GLU A 14 7.45 9.21 1.10
CA GLU A 14 7.14 9.07 -0.34
C GLU A 14 5.68 9.38 -0.67
N VAL A 15 4.77 9.13 0.28
CA VAL A 15 3.34 9.37 0.16
C VAL A 15 2.89 10.64 0.88
N GLY A 16 3.84 11.43 1.39
CA GLY A 16 3.60 12.66 2.14
C GLY A 16 2.85 12.43 3.44
N ALA A 17 3.13 11.32 4.13
CA ALA A 17 2.68 11.06 5.48
C ALA A 17 3.76 11.48 6.48
N VAL A 18 3.38 12.26 7.49
CA VAL A 18 4.27 12.74 8.56
C VAL A 18 4.19 11.87 9.82
N ASN A 19 3.17 11.02 9.92
CA ASN A 19 3.01 10.05 11.01
C ASN A 19 2.30 8.78 10.50
N VAL A 20 2.30 7.75 11.35
CA VAL A 20 1.75 6.42 11.04
C VAL A 20 0.25 6.46 10.76
N GLU A 21 -0.51 7.25 11.53
CA GLU A 21 -1.96 7.38 11.34
C GLU A 21 -2.30 7.99 9.98
N GLN A 22 -1.57 9.03 9.58
CA GLN A 22 -1.74 9.67 8.29
C GLN A 22 -1.36 8.73 7.14
N TYR A 23 -0.32 7.91 7.34
CA TYR A 23 0.07 6.88 6.39
C TYR A 23 -1.04 5.84 6.19
N LEU A 24 -1.62 5.34 7.29
CA LEU A 24 -2.75 4.40 7.24
C LEU A 24 -3.97 5.02 6.54
N ARG A 25 -4.38 6.22 6.93
CA ARG A 25 -5.52 6.93 6.31
C ARG A 25 -5.32 7.13 4.81
N LYS A 26 -4.11 7.48 4.37
CA LYS A 26 -3.79 7.63 2.93
C LYS A 26 -3.84 6.29 2.20
N ALA A 27 -3.35 5.21 2.81
CA ALA A 27 -3.43 3.88 2.24
C ALA A 27 -4.89 3.41 2.10
N GLU A 28 -5.72 3.63 3.12
CA GLU A 28 -7.16 3.33 3.08
C GLU A 28 -7.89 4.14 2.01
N ALA A 29 -7.63 5.44 1.92
CA ALA A 29 -8.21 6.30 0.89
C ALA A 29 -7.81 5.83 -0.52
N PHE A 30 -6.56 5.38 -0.71
CA PHE A 30 -6.12 4.81 -1.98
C PHE A 30 -6.85 3.50 -2.30
N LYS A 31 -6.99 2.61 -1.31
CA LYS A 31 -7.76 1.35 -1.41
C LYS A 31 -9.23 1.58 -1.79
N GLN A 32 -9.84 2.67 -1.31
CA GLN A 32 -11.22 3.02 -1.66
C GLN A 32 -11.38 3.53 -3.10
N ASN A 33 -10.30 4.03 -3.74
CA ASN A 33 -10.32 4.61 -5.08
C ASN A 33 -9.35 3.94 -6.07
N LEU A 34 -9.56 2.66 -6.30
CA LEU A 34 -8.76 1.85 -7.24
C LEU A 34 -9.22 1.92 -8.70
N ARG A 35 -10.30 2.66 -9.01
CA ARG A 35 -10.78 2.82 -10.40
C ARG A 35 -9.67 3.42 -11.27
N GLY A 36 -9.31 2.73 -12.35
CA GLY A 36 -8.23 3.12 -13.25
C GLY A 36 -6.81 2.75 -12.76
N ALA A 37 -6.67 2.04 -11.64
CA ALA A 37 -5.39 1.47 -11.24
C ALA A 37 -5.05 0.24 -12.09
N THR A 38 -3.76 0.04 -12.38
CA THR A 38 -3.28 -1.23 -12.95
C THR A 38 -3.06 -2.23 -11.83
N LYS A 39 -3.35 -3.52 -12.09
CA LYS A 39 -3.20 -4.61 -11.11
C LYS A 39 -2.16 -5.62 -11.57
N SER A 40 -1.33 -6.08 -10.64
CA SER A 40 -0.35 -7.14 -10.88
C SER A 40 -0.20 -8.02 -9.64
N PRO A 41 -0.02 -9.35 -9.77
CA PRO A 41 0.29 -10.19 -8.63
C PRO A 41 1.62 -9.79 -7.99
N VAL A 42 1.69 -9.86 -6.66
CA VAL A 42 2.94 -9.71 -5.91
C VAL A 42 3.50 -11.09 -5.65
N ALA A 43 4.60 -11.42 -6.32
CA ALA A 43 5.37 -12.61 -5.98
C ALA A 43 6.10 -12.36 -4.64
N GLY A 44 5.87 -13.21 -3.64
CA GLY A 44 6.52 -13.05 -2.33
C GLY A 44 5.80 -13.72 -1.17
N GLN A 45 6.02 -13.16 0.02
CA GLN A 45 5.68 -13.77 1.32
C GLN A 45 4.17 -13.93 1.58
N THR A 46 3.32 -13.14 0.91
CA THR A 46 1.86 -13.23 1.01
C THR A 46 1.29 -13.76 -0.29
N ASN A 47 1.01 -15.06 -0.30
CA ASN A 47 0.37 -15.73 -1.44
C ASN A 47 -0.95 -15.04 -1.79
N GLY A 48 -1.13 -14.73 -3.07
CA GLY A 48 -2.35 -14.09 -3.58
C GLY A 48 -2.43 -12.57 -3.38
N ALA A 49 -1.38 -11.92 -2.85
CA ALA A 49 -1.35 -10.47 -2.76
C ALA A 49 -1.37 -9.82 -4.15
N VAL A 50 -2.12 -8.73 -4.27
CA VAL A 50 -2.26 -7.95 -5.51
C VAL A 50 -1.75 -6.54 -5.28
N ARG A 51 -0.84 -6.09 -6.15
CA ARG A 51 -0.38 -4.71 -6.21
C ARG A 51 -1.27 -3.92 -7.14
N TYR A 52 -1.82 -2.82 -6.65
CA TYR A 52 -2.51 -1.82 -7.43
C TYR A 52 -1.62 -0.60 -7.61
N LYS A 53 -1.47 -0.09 -8.83
CA LYS A 53 -0.67 1.11 -9.13
C LYS A 53 -1.52 2.19 -9.78
N LYS A 54 -1.41 3.43 -9.29
CA LYS A 54 -2.12 4.60 -9.82
C LYS A 54 -1.40 5.88 -9.42
N ASN A 55 -1.28 6.83 -10.34
CA ASN A 55 -0.70 8.15 -10.10
C ASN A 55 0.70 8.10 -9.44
N GLY A 56 1.56 7.19 -9.90
CA GLY A 56 2.92 7.01 -9.39
C GLY A 56 3.01 6.42 -7.97
N LYS A 57 1.90 5.89 -7.43
CA LYS A 57 1.85 5.22 -6.13
C LYS A 57 1.37 3.78 -6.29
N TYR A 58 1.66 2.94 -5.30
CA TYR A 58 1.19 1.56 -5.25
C TYR A 58 0.64 1.20 -3.87
N ILE A 59 -0.30 0.26 -3.83
CA ILE A 59 -0.75 -0.43 -2.62
C ILE A 59 -0.77 -1.94 -2.86
N ASP A 60 -0.29 -2.70 -1.88
CA ASP A 60 -0.34 -4.16 -1.87
C ASP A 60 -1.45 -4.61 -0.93
N ILE A 61 -2.39 -5.39 -1.46
CA ILE A 61 -3.57 -5.86 -0.73
C ILE A 61 -3.55 -7.39 -0.73
N ALA A 62 -3.63 -7.97 0.46
CA ALA A 62 -3.77 -9.41 0.66
C ALA A 62 -5.19 -9.89 0.26
N PRO A 63 -5.40 -11.20 0.02
CA PRO A 63 -6.71 -11.75 -0.34
C PRO A 63 -7.83 -11.48 0.68
N ASP A 64 -7.48 -11.36 1.96
CA ASP A 64 -8.39 -11.01 3.07
C ASP A 64 -8.75 -9.51 3.11
N GLY A 65 -8.18 -8.71 2.20
CA GLY A 65 -8.35 -7.26 2.14
C GLY A 65 -7.37 -6.47 3.02
N SER A 66 -6.46 -7.12 3.75
CA SER A 66 -5.46 -6.43 4.57
C SER A 66 -4.47 -5.66 3.71
N ILE A 67 -4.07 -4.46 4.16
CA ILE A 67 -3.03 -3.66 3.49
C ILE A 67 -1.67 -4.19 3.93
N ILE A 68 -0.88 -4.67 2.98
CA ILE A 68 0.48 -5.17 3.23
C ILE A 68 1.49 -4.02 3.15
N SER A 69 1.42 -3.21 2.09
CA SER A 69 2.36 -2.10 1.84
C SER A 69 1.70 -0.99 1.05
N PHE A 70 2.18 0.25 1.21
CA PHE A 70 1.74 1.42 0.45
C PHE A 70 2.93 2.35 0.22
N GLY A 71 3.14 2.84 -1.00
CA GLY A 71 4.33 3.63 -1.31
C GLY A 71 4.32 4.25 -2.70
N LYS A 72 5.46 4.82 -3.10
CA LYS A 72 5.66 5.34 -4.45
C LYS A 72 6.21 4.27 -5.38
N GLN A 73 5.83 4.30 -6.66
CA GLN A 73 6.31 3.38 -7.70
C GLN A 73 7.81 3.50 -7.94
#